data_AF-A0A3D0C3W1-F1
#
_entry.id   AF-A0A3D0C3W1-F1
#
_cell.length_a   1.000
_cell.length_b   1.000
_cell.length_c   1.000
_cell.angle_alpha   90.00
_cell.angle_beta   90.00
_cell.angle_gamma   90.00
#
_symmetry.space_group_name_H-M   'P 1'
#
loop_
_entity.id
_entity.type
_entity.pdbx_description
1 polymer ?
#
loop_
_entity_poly.entity_id
_entity_poly.type
_entity_poly.pdbx_seq_one_letter_code
_entity_poly.pdbx_strand_id
1 'polypeptide(L)'
;MLSDNLSQTSQIDETIDQPIIYILDTNILLHEPFAFLSFKEHDVVVPMTVLEELDSIKDRRKDVSRDARVAIRALEDTLRDASPEQVLTGVKLPQNDD
;
A
#
# COMPACT_ATOMS: atom_id res chain seq x y z
N MET A 1 -38.36 29.22 -16.38
CA MET A 1 -36.93 28.97 -16.59
C MET A 1 -36.25 29.21 -15.26
N LEU A 2 -35.74 28.16 -14.58
CA LEU A 2 -34.84 28.15 -13.39
C LEU A 2 -35.28 27.33 -12.15
N SER A 3 -36.29 26.47 -12.19
CA SER A 3 -36.70 25.67 -11.00
C SER A 3 -36.39 24.17 -11.03
N ASP A 4 -35.89 23.59 -12.13
CA ASP A 4 -35.78 22.13 -12.28
C ASP A 4 -34.35 21.59 -12.21
N ASN A 5 -33.49 22.16 -11.36
CA ASN A 5 -32.10 21.67 -11.23
C ASN A 5 -31.64 21.36 -9.80
N LEU A 6 -32.56 21.36 -8.82
CA LEU A 6 -32.23 21.03 -7.42
C LEU A 6 -32.45 19.55 -7.06
N SER A 7 -33.00 18.73 -7.97
CA SER A 7 -33.29 17.31 -7.72
C SER A 7 -32.20 16.35 -8.23
N GLN A 8 -31.17 16.86 -8.91
CA GLN A 8 -30.08 16.03 -9.46
C GLN A 8 -28.81 15.99 -8.59
N THR A 9 -28.77 16.70 -7.47
CA THR A 9 -27.60 16.68 -6.55
C THR A 9 -27.67 15.57 -5.50
N SER A 10 -28.81 14.89 -5.34
CA SER A 10 -29.06 13.96 -4.23
C SER A 10 -28.60 12.51 -4.46
N GLN A 11 -27.76 12.23 -5.48
CA GLN A 11 -27.36 10.85 -5.83
C GLN A 11 -25.84 10.57 -5.77
N ILE A 12 -25.03 11.50 -5.26
CA ILE A 12 -23.56 11.28 -5.16
C ILE A 12 -23.09 10.90 -3.75
N ASP A 13 -24.01 10.57 -2.85
CA ASP A 13 -23.72 10.23 -1.45
C ASP A 13 -24.12 8.78 -1.11
N GLU A 14 -24.05 7.88 -2.10
CA GLU A 14 -23.99 6.44 -1.83
C GLU A 14 -22.58 6.10 -1.35
N THR A 15 -22.42 6.18 -0.03
CA THR A 15 -21.41 5.53 0.81
C THR A 15 -20.45 4.59 0.07
N ILE A 16 -19.20 5.03 -0.10
CA ILE A 16 -18.10 4.14 -0.48
C ILE A 16 -17.80 3.26 0.75
N ASP A 17 -18.64 2.25 0.99
CA ASP A 17 -18.46 1.23 2.05
C ASP A 17 -17.63 0.04 1.52
N GLN A 18 -16.89 0.25 0.42
CA GLN A 18 -16.02 -0.75 -0.17
C GLN A 18 -14.56 -0.40 0.14
N PRO A 19 -13.75 -1.36 0.64
CA PRO A 19 -12.32 -1.15 0.81
C PRO A 19 -11.67 -0.71 -0.51
N ILE A 20 -10.96 0.42 -0.46
CA ILE A 20 -10.12 0.86 -1.57
C ILE A 20 -8.88 -0.03 -1.60
N ILE A 21 -8.38 -0.33 -2.80
CA ILE A 21 -7.09 -1.02 -2.98
C ILE A 21 -6.04 0.03 -3.35
N TYR A 22 -4.98 0.15 -2.54
CA TYR A 22 -3.82 0.98 -2.83
C TYR A 22 -2.71 0.15 -3.44
N ILE A 23 -2.25 0.56 -4.62
CA ILE A 23 -1.09 -0.05 -5.27
C ILE A 23 0.13 0.81 -4.95
N LEU A 24 1.11 0.23 -4.26
CA LEU A 24 2.33 0.94 -3.91
C LEU A 24 3.34 0.93 -5.05
N ASP A 25 4.07 2.04 -5.15
CA ASP A 25 5.22 2.22 -6.03
C ASP A 25 6.53 2.16 -5.21
N THR A 26 7.62 1.85 -5.89
CA THR A 26 8.98 1.82 -5.34
C THR A 26 9.34 3.16 -4.69
N ASN A 27 8.99 4.30 -5.31
CA ASN A 27 9.34 5.61 -4.75
C ASN A 27 8.68 5.86 -3.39
N ILE A 28 7.46 5.36 -3.18
CA ILE A 28 6.78 5.50 -1.89
C ILE A 28 7.59 4.76 -0.83
N LEU A 29 8.00 3.51 -1.10
CA LEU A 29 8.76 2.70 -0.16
C LEU A 29 10.20 3.20 0.07
N LEU A 30 10.80 3.87 -0.92
CA LEU A 30 12.11 4.50 -0.76
C LEU A 30 12.08 5.74 0.15
N HIS A 31 10.98 6.50 0.11
CA HIS A 31 10.82 7.70 0.94
C HIS A 31 10.19 7.39 2.29
N GLU A 32 9.25 6.44 2.34
CA GLU A 32 8.53 6.00 3.53
C GLU A 32 8.49 4.45 3.56
N PRO A 33 9.52 3.80 4.14
CA PRO A 33 9.66 2.34 4.14
C PRO A 33 8.52 1.56 4.78
N PHE A 34 7.73 2.21 5.65
CA PHE A 34 6.61 1.63 6.37
C PHE A 34 5.24 2.05 5.82
N ALA A 35 5.19 2.72 4.65
CA ALA A 35 3.95 3.27 4.10
C ALA A 35 2.82 2.23 3.99
N PHE A 36 3.14 0.96 3.70
CA PHE A 36 2.18 -0.12 3.58
C PHE A 36 1.37 -0.40 4.86
N LEU A 37 1.80 0.09 6.03
CA LEU A 37 1.07 -0.03 7.29
C LEU A 37 0.07 1.09 7.54
N SER A 38 0.05 2.13 6.71
CA SER A 38 -0.68 3.39 6.97
C SER A 38 -2.08 3.46 6.34
N PHE A 39 -2.58 2.35 5.79
CA PHE A 39 -3.81 2.31 4.98
C PHE A 39 -5.05 1.77 5.72
N LYS A 40 -4.94 1.50 7.03
CA LYS A 40 -6.07 1.19 7.92
C LYS A 40 -6.97 0.06 7.39
N GLU A 41 -8.22 0.37 7.04
CA GLU A 41 -9.23 -0.56 6.53
C GLU A 41 -9.04 -0.94 5.05
N HIS A 42 -8.07 -0.35 4.37
CA HIS A 42 -7.84 -0.53 2.94
C HIS A 42 -6.78 -1.57 2.65
N ASP A 43 -6.96 -2.27 1.53
CA ASP A 43 -6.02 -3.28 1.08
C ASP A 43 -4.83 -2.62 0.39
N VAL A 44 -3.63 -3.15 0.63
CA VAL A 44 -2.39 -2.67 0.04
C VAL A 44 -1.78 -3.76 -0.82
N VAL A 45 -1.54 -3.44 -2.08
CA VAL A 45 -0.85 -4.31 -3.04
C VAL A 45 0.53 -3.74 -3.32
N VAL A 46 1.56 -4.53 -3.06
CA VAL A 46 2.93 -4.27 -3.52
C VAL A 46 3.19 -5.15 -4.74
N PRO A 47 3.24 -4.58 -5.96
CA PRO A 47 3.54 -5.35 -7.17
C PRO A 47 4.91 -6.04 -7.06
N MET A 48 5.05 -7.22 -7.68
CA MET A 48 6.34 -7.93 -7.73
C MET A 48 7.45 -7.07 -8.35
N THR A 49 7.13 -6.26 -9.35
CA THR A 49 8.07 -5.33 -10.00
C THR A 49 8.66 -4.32 -9.01
N VAL A 50 7.89 -3.89 -8.00
CA VAL A 50 8.39 -2.99 -6.96
C VAL A 50 9.43 -3.68 -6.09
N LEU A 51 9.23 -4.96 -5.77
CA LEU A 51 10.21 -5.75 -5.02
C LEU A 51 11.50 -5.93 -5.82
N GLU A 52 11.41 -6.23 -7.12
CA GLU A 52 12.56 -6.35 -8.03
C GLU A 52 13.35 -5.04 -8.14
N GLU A 53 12.66 -3.91 -8.20
CA GLU A 53 13.28 -2.58 -8.25
C GLU A 53 13.98 -2.23 -6.94
N LEU A 54 13.35 -2.45 -5.78
CA LEU A 54 13.97 -2.28 -4.47
C LEU A 54 15.23 -3.15 -4.36
N ASP A 55 15.19 -4.39 -4.86
CA ASP A 55 16.32 -5.31 -4.86
C ASP A 55 17.50 -4.77 -5.69
N SER A 56 17.22 -4.28 -6.90
CA SER A 56 18.23 -3.66 -7.77
C SER A 56 18.83 -2.37 -7.17
N ILE A 57 18.01 -1.58 -6.47
CA ILE A 57 18.43 -0.30 -5.89
C ILE A 57 19.32 -0.51 -4.66
N LYS A 58 19.06 -1.55 -3.86
CA LYS A 58 19.85 -1.87 -2.66
C LYS A 58 21.35 -2.03 -2.98
N ASP A 59 21.71 -2.35 -4.22
CA ASP A 59 23.09 -2.61 -4.66
C ASP A 59 23.80 -1.41 -5.33
N ARG A 60 23.11 -0.31 -5.64
CA ARG A 60 23.67 0.76 -6.53
C ARG A 60 24.12 2.07 -5.87
N ARG A 61 23.41 2.62 -4.86
CA ARG A 61 23.66 3.99 -4.33
C ARG A 61 23.52 4.11 -2.82
N LYS A 62 24.61 4.39 -2.07
CA LYS A 62 24.69 4.28 -0.59
C LYS A 62 23.47 4.74 0.24
N ASP A 63 22.95 5.95 0.02
CA ASP A 63 21.87 6.48 0.86
C ASP A 63 20.50 5.86 0.52
N VAL A 64 20.09 5.92 -0.75
CA VAL A 64 18.85 5.28 -1.27
C VAL A 64 18.86 3.77 -1.01
N SER A 65 20.03 3.18 -1.06
CA SER A 65 20.33 1.77 -0.78
C SER A 65 20.06 1.40 0.69
N ARG A 66 20.22 2.34 1.63
CA ARG A 66 19.82 2.12 3.03
C ARG A 66 18.31 2.05 3.16
N ASP A 67 17.59 3.01 2.58
CA ASP A 67 16.14 3.10 2.75
C ASP A 67 15.44 1.93 2.02
N ALA A 68 15.95 1.51 0.85
CA ALA A 68 15.54 0.28 0.18
C ALA A 68 15.71 -0.97 1.07
N ARG A 69 16.85 -1.08 1.79
CA ARG A 69 17.07 -2.17 2.75
C ARG A 69 16.12 -2.13 3.93
N VAL A 70 15.72 -0.94 4.39
CA VAL A 70 14.73 -0.81 5.47
C VAL A 70 13.37 -1.28 4.98
N ALA A 71 12.96 -0.86 3.78
CA ALA A 71 11.68 -1.27 3.19
C ALA A 71 11.59 -2.79 2.99
N ILE A 72 12.63 -3.40 2.40
CA ILE A 72 12.69 -4.86 2.21
C ILE A 72 12.58 -5.59 3.57
N ARG A 73 13.33 -5.17 4.58
CA ARG A 73 13.25 -5.80 5.92
C ARG A 73 11.89 -5.62 6.56
N ALA A 74 11.28 -4.44 6.45
CA ALA A 74 9.95 -4.19 7.00
C ALA A 74 8.90 -5.10 6.35
N LEU A 75 8.97 -5.30 5.03
CA LEU A 75 8.12 -6.25 4.31
C LEU A 75 8.39 -7.69 4.76
N GLU A 76 9.66 -8.12 4.83
CA GLU A 76 10.04 -9.46 5.31
C GLU A 76 9.55 -9.71 6.74
N ASP A 77 9.71 -8.76 7.65
CA ASP A 77 9.28 -8.87 9.04
C ASP A 77 7.76 -8.97 9.14
N THR A 78 7.02 -8.21 8.33
CA THR A 78 5.55 -8.26 8.27
C THR A 78 5.05 -9.60 7.74
N LEU A 79 5.78 -10.19 6.79
CA LEU A 79 5.43 -11.46 6.14
C LEU A 79 6.06 -12.69 6.79
N ARG A 80 6.82 -12.52 7.89
CA ARG A 80 7.68 -13.55 8.48
C ARG A 80 6.96 -14.87 8.75
N ASP A 81 5.73 -14.80 9.25
CA ASP A 81 4.94 -15.96 9.67
C ASP A 81 4.01 -16.48 8.55
N ALA A 82 4.07 -15.89 7.35
CA ALA A 82 3.27 -16.27 6.20
C ALA A 82 4.04 -17.20 5.25
N SER A 83 3.38 -18.26 4.78
CA SER A 83 3.90 -19.10 3.69
C SER A 83 3.84 -18.35 2.35
N PRO A 84 4.63 -18.76 1.34
CA PRO A 84 4.57 -18.15 0.00
C PRO A 84 3.16 -18.13 -0.60
N GLU A 85 2.36 -19.18 -0.39
CA GLU A 85 0.98 -19.25 -0.85
C GLU A 85 0.07 -18.23 -0.13
N GLN A 86 0.31 -18.00 1.16
CA GLN A 86 -0.40 -16.98 1.94
C GLN A 86 -0.02 -15.57 1.48
N VAL A 87 1.26 -15.31 1.19
CA VAL A 87 1.71 -14.02 0.65
C VAL A 87 1.02 -13.71 -0.69
N LEU A 88 0.88 -14.70 -1.58
CA LEU A 88 0.21 -14.53 -2.87
C LEU A 88 -1.29 -14.24 -2.75
N THR A 89 -1.96 -14.80 -1.75
CA THR A 89 -3.39 -14.58 -1.49
C THR A 89 -3.65 -13.26 -0.75
N GLY A 90 -2.62 -12.73 -0.08
CA GLY A 90 -2.68 -11.57 0.79
C GLY A 90 -2.62 -11.98 2.26
N VAL A 91 -1.96 -11.14 3.07
CA VAL A 91 -1.88 -11.30 4.52
C VAL A 91 -2.61 -10.15 5.21
N LYS A 92 -3.13 -10.40 6.41
CA LYS A 92 -3.63 -9.31 7.25
C LYS A 92 -2.44 -8.51 7.78
N LEU A 93 -2.48 -7.19 7.57
CA LEU A 93 -1.51 -6.28 8.16
C LEU A 93 -1.72 -6.20 9.68
N PRO A 94 -0.65 -6.03 10.47
CA PRO A 94 -0.79 -5.76 11.89
C PRO A 94 -1.55 -4.45 12.08
N GLN A 95 -2.68 -4.51 12.79
CA GLN A 95 -3.41 -3.30 13.17
C GLN A 95 -2.73 -2.71 14.40
N ASN A 96 -2.22 -1.47 14.27
CA ASN A 96 -1.90 -0.66 15.43
C ASN A 96 -3.23 -0.12 15.96
N ASP A 97 -3.84 -0.84 16.89
CA ASP A 97 -4.99 -0.37 17.67
C ASP A 97 -4.49 0.69 18.66
N ASP A 98 -4.22 1.90 18.19
CA ASP A 98 -4.03 3.10 19.02
C ASP A 98 -5.36 3.84 19.24
#